data_AF-A0A9X1MLS0-F1
#
_entry.id   AF-A0A9X1MLS0-F1
#
_cell.length_a   1.000
_cell.length_b   1.000
_cell.length_c   1.000
_cell.angle_alpha   90.00
_cell.angle_beta   90.00
_cell.angle_gamma   90.00
#
_symmetry.space_group_name_H-M   'P 1'
#
loop_
_entity.id
_entity.type
_entity.pdbx_description
1 polymer ?
#
loop_
_entity_poly.entity_id
_entity_poly.type
_entity_poly.pdbx_seq_one_letter_code
_entity_poly.pdbx_strand_id
1 'polypeptide(L)'
;MNIDDAILLLQKHNNYLADEPDNFIGNLRPYSGIRKAYFSEIVKAIYFAAPLLNQPHVDRDTIHLIWDMTRGARLLTQPPHEPHFHGRHFISAEDKQTLDRWIYMLEELTLDLLRGLEPWEPIGWQIPWEMTQYDSIVDPAWLTEPLMKSLESFLDNQADGVLLDDDQIMLCNALGMIGADAASAISLLQQVAEASRYEPARTAAQNAIATINRSAAERSE
;
A
#
# COMPACT_ATOMS: atom_id res chain seq x y z
N MET A 1 -7.46 -13.12 -1.70
CA MET A 1 -8.48 -12.47 -2.55
C MET A 1 -8.27 -12.98 -3.96
N ASN A 2 -9.33 -13.27 -4.72
CA ASN A 2 -9.17 -13.62 -6.14
C ASN A 2 -9.24 -12.34 -7.02
N ILE A 3 -9.02 -12.47 -8.33
CA ILE A 3 -9.04 -11.34 -9.26
C ILE A 3 -10.44 -10.70 -9.34
N ASP A 4 -11.51 -11.50 -9.39
CA ASP A 4 -12.89 -11.00 -9.50
C ASP A 4 -13.28 -10.15 -8.28
N ASP A 5 -12.93 -10.61 -7.07
CA ASP A 5 -13.11 -9.86 -5.82
C ASP A 5 -12.35 -8.53 -5.84
N ALA A 6 -11.13 -8.53 -6.40
CA ALA A 6 -10.31 -7.33 -6.53
C ALA A 6 -10.96 -6.31 -7.48
N ILE A 7 -11.50 -6.76 -8.62
CA ILE A 7 -12.23 -5.90 -9.55
C ILE A 7 -13.50 -5.35 -8.92
N LEU A 8 -14.25 -6.16 -8.17
CA LEU A 8 -15.43 -5.70 -7.44
C LEU A 8 -15.08 -4.61 -6.40
N LEU A 9 -13.95 -4.74 -5.70
CA LEU A 9 -13.46 -3.68 -4.81
C LEU A 9 -13.09 -2.40 -5.57
N LEU A 10 -12.36 -2.50 -6.69
CA LEU A 10 -12.04 -1.32 -7.51
C LEU A 10 -13.31 -0.63 -8.03
N GLN A 11 -14.31 -1.40 -8.47
CA GLN A 11 -15.61 -0.88 -8.89
C GLN A 11 -16.35 -0.18 -7.74
N LYS A 12 -16.35 -0.78 -6.54
CA LYS A 12 -16.92 -0.16 -5.33
C LYS A 12 -16.30 1.21 -5.08
N HIS A 13 -14.97 1.32 -5.09
CA HIS A 13 -14.27 2.57 -4.78
C HIS A 13 -14.29 3.60 -5.91
N ASN A 14 -14.47 3.18 -7.16
CA ASN A 14 -14.61 4.06 -8.33
C ASN A 14 -16.05 4.59 -8.54
N ASN A 15 -17.01 4.23 -7.70
CA ASN A 15 -18.43 4.45 -7.97
C ASN A 15 -18.86 5.95 -7.89
N TYR A 16 -18.46 6.74 -8.89
CA TYR A 16 -18.73 8.17 -9.01
C TYR A 16 -20.22 8.48 -9.20
N LEU A 17 -20.99 7.51 -9.73
CA LEU A 17 -22.37 7.72 -10.18
C LEU A 17 -23.44 7.12 -9.27
N ALA A 18 -23.10 6.23 -8.34
CA ALA A 18 -24.06 5.78 -7.34
C ALA A 18 -23.95 6.62 -6.07
N ASP A 19 -25.09 7.00 -5.50
CA ASP A 19 -25.22 7.70 -4.23
C ASP A 19 -24.83 6.82 -3.01
N GLU A 20 -23.90 5.87 -3.17
CA GLU A 20 -23.41 5.02 -2.10
C GLU A 20 -22.27 5.72 -1.34
N PRO A 21 -22.48 6.18 -0.09
CA PRO A 21 -21.45 6.91 0.64
C PRO A 21 -20.31 6.01 1.13
N ASP A 22 -20.49 4.68 1.15
CA ASP A 22 -19.54 3.72 1.72
C ASP A 22 -18.41 3.31 0.75
N ASN A 23 -17.80 4.31 0.10
CA ASN A 23 -16.68 4.09 -0.81
C ASN A 23 -15.70 5.28 -0.86
N PHE A 24 -14.57 5.12 -1.56
CA PHE A 24 -13.47 6.10 -1.55
C PHE A 24 -13.91 7.46 -2.11
N ILE A 25 -14.54 7.48 -3.27
CA ILE A 25 -15.04 8.70 -3.90
C ILE A 25 -16.31 9.22 -3.20
N GLY A 26 -17.19 8.32 -2.76
CA GLY A 26 -18.43 8.65 -2.06
C GLY A 26 -18.19 9.43 -0.76
N ASN A 27 -17.14 9.09 0.00
CA ASN A 27 -16.76 9.82 1.22
C ASN A 27 -16.21 11.24 0.97
N LEU A 28 -15.91 11.58 -0.29
CA LEU A 28 -15.51 12.92 -0.67
C LEU A 28 -16.74 13.78 -1.07
N ARG A 29 -17.96 13.20 -1.17
CA ARG A 29 -19.19 13.87 -1.62
C ARG A 29 -20.46 13.42 -0.86
N PRO A 30 -20.95 14.18 0.15
CA PRO A 30 -20.28 15.31 0.78
C PRO A 30 -19.05 14.86 1.56
N TYR A 31 -18.09 15.75 1.78
CA TYR A 31 -16.86 15.40 2.48
C TYR A 31 -17.15 14.96 3.93
N SER A 32 -16.75 13.73 4.26
CA SER A 32 -16.94 13.14 5.60
C SER A 32 -15.65 12.64 6.26
N GLY A 33 -14.49 13.09 5.77
CA GLY A 33 -13.18 12.60 6.21
C GLY A 33 -12.61 11.52 5.29
N ILE A 34 -11.28 11.44 5.23
CA ILE A 34 -10.58 10.34 4.55
C ILE A 34 -10.57 9.10 5.44
N ARG A 35 -10.59 7.91 4.82
CA ARG A 35 -10.55 6.62 5.55
C ARG A 35 -9.39 5.77 5.07
N LYS A 36 -8.44 5.50 5.96
CA LYS A 36 -7.27 4.63 5.74
C LYS A 36 -7.66 3.23 5.24
N ALA A 37 -8.78 2.70 5.75
CA ALA A 37 -9.31 1.40 5.32
C ALA A 37 -9.57 1.36 3.81
N TYR A 38 -10.12 2.43 3.22
CA TYR A 38 -10.40 2.45 1.78
C TYR A 38 -9.13 2.50 0.94
N PHE A 39 -8.13 3.27 1.37
CA PHE A 39 -6.83 3.25 0.73
C PHE A 39 -6.19 1.84 0.77
N SER A 40 -6.27 1.19 1.93
CA SER A 40 -5.77 -0.18 2.13
C SER A 40 -6.49 -1.20 1.24
N GLU A 41 -7.82 -1.09 1.14
CA GLU A 41 -8.65 -1.92 0.26
C GLU A 41 -8.28 -1.73 -1.21
N ILE A 42 -8.06 -0.48 -1.65
CA ILE A 42 -7.67 -0.19 -3.04
C ILE A 42 -6.27 -0.72 -3.35
N VAL A 43 -5.27 -0.48 -2.48
CA VAL A 43 -3.91 -1.00 -2.66
C VAL A 43 -3.92 -2.52 -2.75
N LYS A 44 -4.66 -3.18 -1.85
CA LYS A 44 -4.88 -4.63 -1.89
C LYS A 44 -5.53 -5.07 -3.20
N ALA A 45 -6.57 -4.37 -3.65
CA ALA A 45 -7.24 -4.67 -4.90
C ALA A 45 -6.31 -4.53 -6.12
N ILE A 46 -5.49 -3.48 -6.19
CA ILE A 46 -4.49 -3.32 -7.26
C ILE A 46 -3.49 -4.48 -7.27
N TYR A 47 -2.97 -4.87 -6.10
CA TYR A 47 -2.04 -5.99 -6.00
C TYR A 47 -2.63 -7.31 -6.54
N PHE A 48 -3.86 -7.65 -6.15
CA PHE A 48 -4.51 -8.88 -6.61
C PHE A 48 -5.03 -8.79 -8.06
N ALA A 49 -5.31 -7.58 -8.57
CA ALA A 49 -5.65 -7.34 -9.98
C ALA A 49 -4.41 -7.24 -10.88
N ALA A 50 -3.19 -7.27 -10.31
CA ALA A 50 -1.95 -7.11 -11.05
C ALA A 50 -1.76 -8.05 -12.26
N PRO A 51 -2.23 -9.32 -12.26
CA PRO A 51 -2.16 -10.17 -13.46
C PRO A 51 -2.89 -9.59 -14.69
N LEU A 52 -3.87 -8.69 -14.49
CA LEU A 52 -4.56 -7.99 -15.57
C LEU A 52 -3.79 -6.75 -16.07
N LEU A 53 -2.88 -6.23 -15.26
CA LEU A 53 -2.10 -5.01 -15.48
C LEU A 53 -0.68 -5.30 -15.99
N ASN A 54 -0.02 -6.35 -15.49
CA ASN A 54 1.29 -6.81 -15.91
C ASN A 54 1.19 -7.91 -16.99
N GLN A 55 0.50 -7.61 -18.09
CA GLN A 55 0.46 -8.49 -19.26
C GLN A 55 0.61 -7.68 -20.54
N PRO A 56 1.11 -8.27 -21.64
CA PRO A 56 1.29 -7.54 -22.90
C PRO A 56 0.02 -6.89 -23.46
N HIS A 57 -1.15 -7.45 -23.13
CA HIS A 57 -2.46 -6.91 -23.49
C HIS A 57 -3.23 -6.55 -22.22
N VAL A 58 -3.17 -5.28 -21.84
CA VAL A 58 -3.75 -4.83 -20.59
C VAL A 58 -5.28 -4.74 -20.67
N ASP A 59 -5.93 -5.11 -19.57
CA ASP A 59 -7.36 -4.91 -19.39
C ASP A 59 -7.70 -3.42 -19.26
N ARG A 60 -8.42 -2.89 -20.26
CA ARG A 60 -8.74 -1.46 -20.33
C ARG A 60 -9.72 -1.03 -19.26
N ASP A 61 -10.62 -1.91 -18.84
CA ASP A 61 -11.64 -1.58 -17.86
C ASP A 61 -11.01 -1.44 -16.47
N THR A 62 -10.07 -2.32 -16.12
CA THR A 62 -9.26 -2.21 -14.90
C THR A 62 -8.46 -0.91 -14.86
N ILE A 63 -7.77 -0.55 -15.95
CA ILE A 63 -7.07 0.75 -16.02
C ILE A 63 -8.06 1.90 -15.85
N HIS A 64 -9.20 1.86 -16.54
CA HIS A 64 -10.20 2.91 -16.49
C HIS A 64 -10.75 3.08 -15.07
N LEU A 65 -11.00 2.00 -14.33
CA LEU A 65 -11.45 2.05 -12.93
C LEU A 65 -10.44 2.77 -12.03
N ILE A 66 -9.16 2.44 -12.15
CA ILE A 66 -8.12 3.07 -11.32
C ILE A 66 -7.95 4.53 -11.72
N TRP A 67 -7.90 4.82 -13.02
CA TRP A 67 -7.69 6.17 -13.54
C TRP A 67 -8.86 7.11 -13.24
N ASP A 68 -10.10 6.66 -13.40
CA ASP A 68 -11.27 7.49 -13.12
C ASP A 68 -11.41 7.75 -11.61
N MET A 69 -11.00 6.80 -10.76
CA MET A 69 -10.96 6.97 -9.32
C MET A 69 -9.90 8.00 -8.91
N THR A 70 -8.66 7.88 -9.38
CA THR A 70 -7.60 8.87 -9.05
C THR A 70 -7.92 10.25 -9.62
N ARG A 71 -8.46 10.32 -10.84
CA ARG A 71 -8.94 11.57 -11.46
C ARG A 71 -10.08 12.18 -10.67
N GLY A 72 -11.08 11.38 -10.29
CA GLY A 72 -12.24 11.82 -9.50
C GLY A 72 -11.81 12.39 -8.15
N ALA A 73 -10.93 11.68 -7.43
CA ALA A 73 -10.37 12.17 -6.18
C ALA A 73 -9.62 13.50 -6.37
N ARG A 74 -8.80 13.63 -7.42
CA ARG A 74 -8.06 14.86 -7.72
C ARG A 74 -8.99 16.03 -8.08
N LEU A 75 -10.07 15.79 -8.81
CA LEU A 75 -11.08 16.81 -9.08
C LEU A 75 -11.73 17.26 -7.77
N LEU A 76 -12.00 16.36 -6.83
CA LEU A 76 -12.58 16.72 -5.54
C LEU A 76 -11.59 17.44 -4.61
N THR A 77 -10.27 17.39 -4.83
CA THR A 77 -9.28 18.12 -4.01
C THR A 77 -8.90 19.52 -4.54
N GLN A 78 -9.39 19.93 -5.71
CA GLN A 78 -9.07 21.23 -6.31
C GLN A 78 -9.91 22.41 -5.75
N PRO A 79 -9.30 23.57 -5.45
CA PRO A 79 -10.05 24.80 -5.22
C PRO A 79 -10.54 25.39 -6.57
N PRO A 80 -11.69 26.07 -6.66
CA PRO A 80 -12.77 26.22 -5.70
C PRO A 80 -13.99 25.41 -6.19
N HIS A 81 -13.99 24.08 -6.06
CA HIS A 81 -15.18 23.35 -6.50
C HIS A 81 -16.40 23.74 -5.68
N GLU A 82 -17.50 23.89 -6.42
CA GLU A 82 -18.74 24.51 -5.98
C GLU A 82 -19.20 23.96 -4.61
N PRO A 83 -19.82 24.79 -3.76
CA PRO A 83 -20.48 24.36 -2.52
C PRO A 83 -21.43 23.15 -2.68
N HIS A 84 -21.81 22.84 -3.92
CA HIS A 84 -22.65 21.71 -4.32
C HIS A 84 -21.97 20.35 -4.23
N PHE A 85 -20.63 20.25 -4.26
CA PHE A 85 -19.93 18.95 -4.22
C PHE A 85 -19.55 18.50 -2.80
N HIS A 86 -19.07 19.37 -1.93
CA HIS A 86 -18.68 18.96 -0.56
C HIS A 86 -19.71 19.35 0.51
N GLY A 87 -20.81 19.97 0.11
CA GLY A 87 -21.77 20.55 1.05
C GLY A 87 -21.14 21.71 1.85
N ARG A 88 -21.33 21.71 3.17
CA ARG A 88 -20.78 22.75 4.08
C ARG A 88 -19.35 22.46 4.57
N HIS A 89 -18.77 21.32 4.19
CA HIS A 89 -17.46 20.90 4.70
C HIS A 89 -16.39 21.07 3.62
N PHE A 90 -15.27 21.67 3.99
CA PHE A 90 -14.08 21.75 3.14
C PHE A 90 -13.12 20.63 3.52
N ILE A 91 -12.43 20.06 2.53
CA ILE A 91 -11.30 19.15 2.78
C ILE A 91 -10.23 19.94 3.51
N SER A 92 -9.72 19.40 4.62
CA SER A 92 -8.65 20.04 5.39
C SER A 92 -7.34 20.02 4.58
N ALA A 93 -6.39 20.91 4.92
CA ALA A 93 -5.08 20.92 4.25
C ALA A 93 -4.31 19.60 4.46
N GLU A 94 -4.44 19.00 5.65
CA GLU A 94 -3.81 17.72 6.02
C GLU A 94 -4.42 16.55 5.23
N ASP A 95 -5.76 16.49 5.16
CA ASP A 95 -6.44 15.45 4.40
C ASP A 95 -6.14 15.58 2.91
N LYS A 96 -6.04 16.82 2.40
CA LYS A 96 -5.63 17.08 1.02
C LYS A 96 -4.23 16.55 0.75
N GLN A 97 -3.26 16.84 1.63
CA GLN A 97 -1.90 16.34 1.47
C GLN A 97 -1.86 14.81 1.49
N THR A 98 -2.66 14.19 2.35
CA THR A 98 -2.78 12.73 2.42
C THR A 98 -3.39 12.16 1.15
N LEU A 99 -4.48 12.76 0.63
CA LEU A 99 -5.10 12.36 -0.63
C LEU A 99 -4.14 12.51 -1.81
N ASP A 100 -3.41 13.62 -1.91
CA ASP A 100 -2.47 13.85 -2.99
C ASP A 100 -1.37 12.78 -2.99
N ARG A 101 -0.89 12.36 -1.81
CA ARG A 101 0.07 11.26 -1.68
C ARG A 101 -0.53 9.91 -2.05
N TRP A 102 -1.72 9.58 -1.55
CA TRP A 102 -2.40 8.33 -1.89
C TRP A 102 -2.68 8.24 -3.39
N ILE A 103 -3.18 9.30 -4.01
CA ILE A 103 -3.41 9.37 -5.46
C ILE A 103 -2.10 9.10 -6.21
N TYR A 104 -1.02 9.79 -5.84
CA TYR A 104 0.29 9.58 -6.46
C TYR A 104 0.76 8.12 -6.33
N MET A 105 0.62 7.51 -5.16
CA MET A 105 0.99 6.11 -4.94
C MET A 105 0.15 5.15 -5.78
N LEU A 106 -1.17 5.33 -5.84
CA LEU A 106 -2.04 4.49 -6.67
C LEU A 106 -1.68 4.59 -8.16
N GLU A 107 -1.32 5.80 -8.62
CA GLU A 107 -0.84 6.03 -9.98
C GLU A 107 0.50 5.32 -10.23
N GLU A 108 1.49 5.47 -9.34
CA GLU A 108 2.81 4.84 -9.48
C GLU A 108 2.74 3.31 -9.41
N LEU A 109 2.02 2.74 -8.44
CA LEU A 109 1.78 1.29 -8.37
C LEU A 109 1.22 0.76 -9.69
N THR A 110 0.24 1.46 -10.26
CA THR A 110 -0.38 1.06 -11.53
C THR A 110 0.59 1.19 -12.69
N LEU A 111 1.34 2.30 -12.78
CA LEU A 111 2.33 2.50 -13.84
C LEU A 111 3.45 1.46 -13.80
N ASP A 112 3.91 1.09 -12.61
CA ASP A 112 4.93 0.06 -12.42
C ASP A 112 4.45 -1.32 -12.87
N LEU A 113 3.21 -1.69 -12.54
CA LEU A 113 2.59 -2.92 -13.05
C LEU A 113 2.45 -2.90 -14.58
N LEU A 114 2.06 -1.76 -15.16
CA LEU A 114 1.98 -1.58 -16.61
C LEU A 114 3.33 -1.64 -17.32
N ARG A 115 4.44 -1.31 -16.63
CA ARG A 115 5.81 -1.48 -17.13
C ARG A 115 6.26 -2.94 -17.16
N GLY A 116 5.51 -3.82 -16.53
CA GLY A 116 5.79 -5.24 -16.46
C GLY A 116 6.48 -5.69 -15.17
N LEU A 117 6.54 -4.84 -14.15
CA LEU A 117 7.12 -5.18 -12.85
C LEU A 117 6.26 -6.24 -12.14
N GLU A 118 6.92 -7.16 -11.46
CA GLU A 118 6.24 -8.16 -10.66
C GLU A 118 5.44 -7.50 -9.54
N PRO A 119 4.26 -8.01 -9.15
CA PRO A 119 3.37 -7.28 -8.24
C PRO A 119 3.96 -6.96 -6.86
N TRP A 120 4.93 -7.77 -6.40
CA TRP A 120 5.60 -7.56 -5.12
C TRP A 120 6.64 -6.44 -5.17
N GLU A 121 7.17 -6.08 -6.35
CA GLU A 121 8.20 -5.05 -6.49
C GLU A 121 7.70 -3.66 -6.08
N PRO A 122 6.66 -3.07 -6.72
CA PRO A 122 6.20 -1.75 -6.37
C PRO A 122 5.55 -1.72 -4.97
N ILE A 123 4.94 -2.83 -4.53
CA ILE A 123 4.46 -2.96 -3.14
C ILE A 123 5.63 -2.86 -2.16
N GLY A 124 6.71 -3.57 -2.43
CA GLY A 124 7.92 -3.60 -1.61
C GLY A 124 8.61 -2.25 -1.46
N TRP A 125 8.55 -1.40 -2.48
CA TRP A 125 9.22 -0.10 -2.46
C TRP A 125 8.33 1.00 -1.88
N GLN A 126 7.02 0.98 -2.18
CA GLN A 126 6.14 2.10 -1.88
C GLN A 126 5.38 1.93 -0.56
N ILE A 127 4.89 0.71 -0.27
CA ILE A 127 3.99 0.48 0.88
C ILE A 127 4.68 0.55 2.25
N PRO A 128 5.94 0.08 2.44
CA PRO A 128 6.62 0.23 3.72
C PRO A 128 6.70 1.67 4.22
N TRP A 129 6.81 2.64 3.30
CA TRP A 129 6.81 4.06 3.65
C TRP A 129 5.46 4.50 4.24
N GLU A 130 4.34 4.14 3.61
CA GLU A 130 2.99 4.44 4.13
C GLU A 130 2.69 3.76 5.46
N MET A 131 3.23 2.55 5.66
CA MET A 131 3.10 1.84 6.93
C MET A 131 3.87 2.56 8.03
N THR A 132 5.17 2.80 7.81
CA THR A 132 6.09 3.23 8.86
C THR A 132 6.03 4.72 9.17
N GLN A 133 5.75 5.57 8.17
CA GLN A 133 5.75 7.03 8.34
C GLN A 133 4.35 7.59 8.60
N TYR A 134 3.32 6.96 8.05
CA TYR A 134 1.97 7.54 8.02
C TYR A 134 0.88 6.65 8.60
N ASP A 135 1.20 5.41 8.98
CA ASP A 135 0.24 4.45 9.53
C ASP A 135 -1.00 4.32 8.62
N SER A 136 -0.82 4.38 7.30
CA SER A 136 -1.95 4.49 6.35
C SER A 136 -2.56 3.15 5.95
N ILE A 137 -1.92 2.03 6.31
CA ILE A 137 -2.38 0.69 5.97
C ILE A 137 -3.07 0.01 7.16
N VAL A 138 -4.30 -0.46 6.92
CA VAL A 138 -5.13 -1.23 7.84
C VAL A 138 -5.19 -2.68 7.38
N ASP A 139 -5.20 -3.63 8.33
CA ASP A 139 -5.16 -5.07 8.07
C ASP A 139 -3.99 -5.49 7.14
N PRO A 140 -2.73 -5.23 7.56
CA PRO A 140 -1.57 -5.41 6.68
C PRO A 140 -1.13 -6.88 6.54
N ALA A 141 -1.84 -7.86 7.12
CA ALA A 141 -1.42 -9.26 7.13
C ALA A 141 -1.17 -9.85 5.72
N TRP A 142 -1.90 -9.37 4.71
CA TRP A 142 -1.71 -9.80 3.31
C TRP A 142 -0.40 -9.30 2.71
N LEU A 143 0.26 -8.30 3.31
CA LEU A 143 1.54 -7.76 2.86
C LEU A 143 2.74 -8.63 3.25
N THR A 144 2.59 -9.62 4.14
CA THR A 144 3.72 -10.44 4.60
C THR A 144 4.48 -11.05 3.42
N GLU A 145 3.79 -11.73 2.49
CA GLU A 145 4.44 -12.38 1.34
C GLU A 145 5.15 -11.38 0.39
N PRO A 146 4.50 -10.31 -0.12
CA PRO A 146 5.19 -9.39 -1.02
C PRO A 146 6.37 -8.69 -0.35
N LEU A 147 6.26 -8.29 0.92
CA LEU A 147 7.38 -7.65 1.63
C LEU A 147 8.55 -8.62 1.87
N MET A 148 8.26 -9.90 2.12
CA MET A 148 9.30 -10.93 2.19
C MET A 148 10.03 -11.09 0.85
N LYS A 149 9.31 -11.17 -0.28
CA LYS A 149 9.92 -11.27 -1.62
C LYS A 149 10.81 -10.06 -1.94
N SER A 150 10.36 -8.86 -1.56
CA SER A 150 11.18 -7.66 -1.71
C SER A 150 12.46 -7.78 -0.90
N LEU A 151 12.37 -8.17 0.37
CA LEU A 151 13.52 -8.32 1.26
C LEU A 151 14.48 -9.43 0.80
N GLU A 152 13.98 -10.54 0.27
CA GLU A 152 14.78 -11.60 -0.38
C GLU A 152 15.56 -11.03 -1.58
N SER A 153 14.88 -10.32 -2.47
CA SER A 153 15.52 -9.64 -3.61
C SER A 153 16.63 -8.68 -3.16
N PHE A 154 16.42 -7.94 -2.07
CA PHE A 154 17.47 -7.08 -1.49
C PHE A 154 18.68 -7.87 -0.99
N LEU A 155 18.47 -9.03 -0.36
CA LEU A 155 19.56 -9.88 0.13
C LEU A 155 20.38 -10.47 -1.02
N ASP A 156 19.70 -10.95 -2.07
CA ASP A 156 20.35 -11.52 -3.25
C ASP A 156 21.19 -10.48 -4.00
N ASN A 157 20.74 -9.22 -4.04
CA ASN A 157 21.38 -8.12 -4.76
C ASN A 157 22.38 -7.30 -3.90
N GLN A 158 22.65 -7.66 -2.64
CA GLN A 158 23.59 -6.89 -1.79
C GLN A 158 25.02 -6.83 -2.37
N ALA A 159 25.40 -7.81 -3.19
CA ALA A 159 26.71 -7.89 -3.83
C ALA A 159 26.99 -6.70 -4.77
N ASP A 160 25.95 -6.14 -5.39
CA ASP A 160 26.13 -5.16 -6.47
C ASP A 160 26.26 -3.71 -5.97
N GLY A 161 26.00 -3.45 -4.69
CA GLY A 161 26.27 -2.14 -4.07
C GLY A 161 25.39 -0.98 -4.55
N VAL A 162 24.29 -1.27 -5.26
CA VAL A 162 23.41 -0.26 -5.88
C VAL A 162 22.24 0.17 -4.97
N LEU A 163 22.06 -0.45 -3.81
CA LEU A 163 20.82 -0.32 -3.04
C LEU A 163 20.89 0.76 -1.96
N LEU A 164 19.77 1.46 -1.77
CA LEU A 164 19.58 2.45 -0.71
C LEU A 164 19.37 1.72 0.61
N ASP A 165 20.26 1.96 1.58
CA ASP A 165 20.24 1.30 2.89
C ASP A 165 18.90 1.48 3.66
N ASP A 166 18.15 2.54 3.34
CA ASP A 166 16.88 2.87 3.97
C ASP A 166 15.75 1.88 3.60
N ASP A 167 15.77 1.28 2.41
CA ASP A 167 14.69 0.37 1.98
C ASP A 167 14.66 -0.91 2.82
N GLN A 168 15.84 -1.44 3.16
CA GLN A 168 15.95 -2.62 4.03
C GLN A 168 15.42 -2.34 5.44
N ILE A 169 15.66 -1.13 5.97
CA ILE A 169 15.13 -0.70 7.27
C ILE A 169 13.60 -0.64 7.19
N MET A 170 13.06 0.00 6.15
CA MET A 170 11.61 0.17 6.00
C MET A 170 10.89 -1.18 5.87
N LEU A 171 11.44 -2.11 5.10
CA LEU A 171 10.91 -3.47 4.98
C LEU A 171 10.90 -4.22 6.31
N CYS A 172 12.01 -4.17 7.06
CA CYS A 172 12.08 -4.82 8.38
C CYS A 172 11.04 -4.22 9.33
N ASN A 173 10.94 -2.89 9.39
CA ASN A 173 9.97 -2.21 10.24
C ASN A 173 8.53 -2.54 9.85
N ALA A 174 8.21 -2.53 8.54
CA ALA A 174 6.89 -2.87 8.04
C ALA A 174 6.49 -4.32 8.40
N LEU A 175 7.40 -5.29 8.23
CA LEU A 175 7.18 -6.67 8.68
C LEU A 175 6.97 -6.76 10.20
N GLY A 176 7.71 -5.97 10.98
CA GLY A 176 7.50 -5.85 12.43
C GLY A 176 6.11 -5.31 12.79
N MET A 177 5.61 -4.32 12.04
CA MET A 177 4.26 -3.73 12.24
C MET A 177 3.12 -4.69 11.92
N ILE A 178 3.33 -5.65 11.02
CA ILE A 178 2.35 -6.73 10.76
C ILE A 178 2.22 -7.64 11.99
N GLY A 179 3.25 -7.74 12.83
CA GLY A 179 3.22 -8.50 14.07
C GLY A 179 3.15 -10.00 13.84
N ALA A 180 2.31 -10.71 14.59
CA ALA A 180 2.28 -12.18 14.59
C ALA A 180 1.97 -12.80 13.21
N ASP A 181 1.24 -12.10 12.33
CA ASP A 181 0.95 -12.58 10.97
C ASP A 181 2.17 -12.59 10.05
N ALA A 182 3.28 -11.97 10.46
CA ALA A 182 4.57 -11.99 9.77
C ALA A 182 5.55 -13.02 10.34
N ALA A 183 5.09 -14.02 11.10
CA ALA A 183 5.95 -15.06 11.68
C ALA A 183 6.82 -15.80 10.64
N SER A 184 6.32 -15.99 9.42
CA SER A 184 7.09 -16.61 8.32
C SER A 184 8.31 -15.79 7.91
N ALA A 185 8.35 -14.49 8.20
CA ALA A 185 9.46 -13.60 7.85
C ALA A 185 10.66 -13.70 8.81
N ILE A 186 10.53 -14.37 9.96
CA ILE A 186 11.58 -14.39 11.00
C ILE A 186 12.91 -14.90 10.48
N SER A 187 12.92 -16.01 9.71
CA SER A 187 14.17 -16.56 9.17
C SER A 187 14.87 -15.61 8.22
N LEU A 188 14.10 -14.82 7.45
CA LEU A 188 14.65 -13.81 6.54
C LEU A 188 15.19 -12.60 7.30
N LEU A 189 14.46 -12.13 8.31
CA LEU A 189 14.92 -11.05 9.20
C LEU A 189 16.19 -11.45 9.97
N GLN A 190 16.35 -12.73 10.35
CA GLN A 190 17.59 -13.23 10.96
C GLN A 190 18.77 -13.11 10.00
N GLN A 191 18.58 -13.48 8.72
CA GLN A 191 19.60 -13.28 7.69
C GLN A 191 19.98 -11.81 7.53
N VAL A 192 19.02 -10.89 7.55
CA VAL A 192 19.31 -9.44 7.53
C VAL A 192 20.12 -9.02 8.75
N ALA A 193 19.72 -9.46 9.95
CA ALA A 193 20.39 -9.13 11.20
C ALA A 193 21.85 -9.62 11.25
N GLU A 194 22.15 -10.74 10.59
CA GLU A 194 23.48 -11.35 10.56
C GLU A 194 24.35 -10.83 9.42
N ALA A 195 23.79 -10.74 8.21
CA ALA A 195 24.53 -10.49 6.99
C ALA A 195 24.60 -9.00 6.60
N SER A 196 23.67 -8.15 7.07
CA SER A 196 23.67 -6.76 6.67
C SER A 196 24.92 -6.03 7.17
N ARG A 197 25.59 -5.35 6.25
CA ARG A 197 26.72 -4.45 6.52
C ARG A 197 26.29 -3.13 7.15
N TYR A 198 24.99 -2.83 7.17
CA TYR A 198 24.42 -1.60 7.70
C TYR A 198 23.80 -1.80 9.09
N GLU A 199 24.38 -1.17 10.10
CA GLU A 199 23.97 -1.35 11.51
C GLU A 199 22.50 -1.01 11.77
N PRO A 200 21.93 0.09 11.22
CA PRO A 200 20.51 0.38 11.38
C PRO A 200 19.59 -0.71 10.79
N ALA A 201 19.96 -1.33 9.67
CA ALA A 201 19.18 -2.43 9.11
C ALA A 201 19.23 -3.68 10.01
N ARG A 202 20.40 -4.01 10.58
CA ARG A 202 20.51 -5.09 11.57
C ARG A 202 19.61 -4.84 12.78
N THR A 203 19.64 -3.61 13.29
CA THR A 203 18.82 -3.18 14.44
C THR A 203 17.32 -3.27 14.11
N ALA A 204 16.91 -2.79 12.94
CA ALA A 204 15.52 -2.85 12.48
C ALA A 204 15.03 -4.30 12.38
N ALA A 205 15.83 -5.20 11.82
CA ALA A 205 15.51 -6.61 11.71
C ALA A 205 15.34 -7.29 13.09
N GLN A 206 16.25 -7.01 14.03
CA GLN A 206 16.16 -7.53 15.40
C GLN A 206 14.90 -7.03 16.13
N ASN A 207 14.59 -5.74 15.99
CA ASN A 207 13.38 -5.15 16.57
C ASN A 207 12.10 -5.75 15.97
N ALA A 208 12.09 -6.01 14.65
CA ALA A 208 10.99 -6.67 13.97
C ALA A 208 10.77 -8.09 14.51
N ILE A 209 11.83 -8.89 14.63
CA ILE A 209 11.77 -10.25 15.21
C ILE A 209 11.20 -10.21 16.63
N ALA A 210 11.70 -9.31 17.49
CA ALA A 210 11.21 -9.17 18.86
C ALA A 210 9.72 -8.81 18.91
N THR A 211 9.27 -7.92 18.03
CA THR A 211 7.87 -7.48 17.93
C THR A 211 6.95 -8.61 17.48
N ILE A 212 7.35 -9.37 16.45
CA ILE A 212 6.61 -10.51 15.93
C ILE A 212 6.45 -11.58 17.01
N ASN A 213 7.54 -11.95 17.69
CA ASN A 213 7.52 -12.96 18.76
C ASN A 213 6.62 -12.57 19.94
N ARG A 214 6.71 -11.30 20.38
CA ARG A 214 5.84 -10.78 21.45
C ARG A 214 4.37 -10.85 21.04
N SER A 215 4.04 -10.39 19.84
CA SER A 215 2.66 -10.41 19.33
C SER A 215 2.12 -11.84 19.20
N ALA A 216 2.96 -12.81 18.85
CA ALA A 216 2.57 -14.21 18.74
C ALA A 216 2.31 -14.84 20.12
N ALA A 217 3.10 -14.48 21.14
CA ALA A 217 2.87 -14.90 22.51
C ALA A 217 1.53 -14.37 23.04
N GLU A 218 1.24 -13.08 22.82
CA GLU A 218 -0.02 -12.44 23.24
C GLU A 218 -1.27 -13.05 22.60
N ARG A 219 -1.18 -13.64 21.38
CA ARG A 219 -2.30 -14.36 20.74
C ARG A 219 -2.54 -15.77 21.28
N SER A 220 -1.59 -16.32 22.04
CA SER A 220 -1.65 -17.69 22.57
C SER A 220 -2.22 -17.75 23.99
N GLU A 221 -2.42 -16.60 24.64
CA GLU A 221 -3.04 -16.43 25.97
C GLU A 221 -4.56 -16.26 25.88
#